data_AF-A0A967ZA18-F1
#
_entry.id   AF-A0A967ZA18-F1
#
_cell.length_a   1.000
_cell.length_b   1.000
_cell.length_c   1.000
_cell.angle_alpha   90.00
_cell.angle_beta   90.00
_cell.angle_gamma   90.00
#
_symmetry.space_group_name_H-M   'P 1'
#
loop_
_entity.id
_entity.type
_entity.pdbx_description
1 polymer ?
#
loop_
_entity_poly.entity_id
_entity_poly.type
_entity_poly.pdbx_seq_one_letter_code
_entity_poly.pdbx_strand_id
1 'polypeptide(L)' 'VAASRMLEDKALEGLVAERYAGWQGEEAQKMLAGDYSLDEIAAKVTAAALDPQPRSGKQEL' A
#
# COMPACT_ATOMS: atom_id res chain seq x y z
N VAL A 1 -13.97 26.74 -10.33
CA VAL A 1 -12.58 26.38 -10.73
C VAL A 1 -11.83 25.73 -9.56
N ALA A 2 -12.40 24.73 -8.88
CA ALA A 2 -11.75 24.07 -7.73
C ALA A 2 -11.23 22.66 -8.07
N ALA A 3 -12.07 21.84 -8.74
CA ALA A 3 -11.70 20.45 -9.06
C ALA A 3 -10.49 20.30 -10.01
N SER A 4 -10.36 21.14 -11.05
CA SER A 4 -9.19 21.09 -11.96
C SER A 4 -7.88 21.35 -11.21
N ARG A 5 -7.88 22.34 -10.32
CA ARG A 5 -6.72 22.65 -9.48
C ARG A 5 -6.39 21.52 -8.51
N MET A 6 -7.40 20.90 -7.90
CA MET A 6 -7.19 19.74 -7.02
C MET A 6 -6.54 18.55 -7.74
N LEU A 7 -6.87 18.33 -9.02
CA LEU A 7 -6.23 17.31 -9.85
C LEU A 7 -4.81 17.69 -10.25
N GLU A 8 -4.59 18.94 -10.67
CA GLU A 8 -3.27 19.46 -11.04
C GLU A 8 -2.28 19.42 -9.86
N ASP A 9 -2.75 19.81 -8.67
CA ASP A 9 -1.95 19.83 -7.45
C ASP A 9 -1.67 18.43 -6.88
N LYS A 10 -2.38 17.40 -7.36
CA LYS A 10 -2.30 16.00 -6.89
C LYS A 10 -2.34 15.83 -5.37
N ALA A 11 -2.94 16.79 -4.65
CA ALA A 11 -2.92 16.78 -3.19
C ALA A 11 -3.58 15.52 -2.62
N LEU A 12 -4.64 15.03 -3.27
CA LEU A 12 -5.32 13.79 -2.88
C LEU A 12 -4.65 12.54 -3.50
N GLU A 13 -4.44 12.55 -4.82
CA GLU A 13 -3.89 11.39 -5.54
C GLU A 13 -2.47 11.04 -5.09
N GLY A 14 -1.65 12.05 -4.77
CA GLY A 14 -0.30 11.87 -4.25
C GLY A 14 -0.29 11.19 -2.89
N LEU A 15 -1.18 11.57 -1.97
CA LEU A 15 -1.32 10.92 -0.66
C LEU A 15 -1.79 9.47 -0.79
N VAL A 16 -2.72 9.20 -1.71
CA VAL A 16 -3.20 7.84 -2.00
C VAL A 16 -2.06 6.99 -2.59
N ALA A 17 -1.31 7.52 -3.56
CA ALA A 17 -0.18 6.84 -4.17
C ALA A 17 0.92 6.54 -3.13
N GLU A 18 1.25 7.49 -2.26
CA GLU A 18 2.23 7.31 -1.17
C GLU A 18 1.78 6.22 -0.18
N ARG A 19 0.47 6.20 0.14
CA ARG A 19 -0.09 5.20 1.07
C ARG A 19 0.04 3.78 0.53
N TYR A 20 -0.24 3.58 -0.76
CA TYR A 20 -0.25 2.26 -1.39
C TYR A 20 1.04 1.92 -2.15
N ALA A 21 2.07 2.76 -2.11
CA ALA A 21 3.34 2.55 -2.81
C ALA A 21 4.00 1.19 -2.49
N GLY A 22 3.80 0.66 -1.29
CA GLY A 22 4.32 -0.65 -0.89
C GLY A 22 3.83 -1.81 -1.76
N TRP A 23 2.65 -1.68 -2.40
CA TRP A 23 2.13 -2.70 -3.31
C TRP A 23 2.90 -2.80 -4.63
N GLN A 24 3.65 -1.76 -5.02
CA GLN A 24 4.51 -1.81 -6.21
C GLN A 24 5.85 -2.52 -5.96
N GLY A 25 6.15 -2.90 -4.70
CA GLY A 25 7.35 -3.67 -4.38
C GLY A 25 7.30 -5.10 -4.94
N GLU A 26 8.46 -5.65 -5.28
CA GLU A 26 8.59 -6.97 -5.91
C GLU A 26 7.87 -8.09 -5.14
N GLU A 27 8.04 -8.15 -3.82
CA GLU A 27 7.40 -9.18 -2.98
C GLU A 27 5.87 -9.05 -2.95
N ALA A 28 5.36 -7.80 -2.90
CA ALA A 28 3.92 -7.55 -2.93
C ALA A 28 3.33 -7.90 -4.31
N GLN A 29 4.06 -7.65 -5.39
CA GLN A 29 3.66 -8.04 -6.74
C GLN A 29 3.60 -9.57 -6.91
N LYS A 30 4.57 -10.33 -6.37
CA LYS A 30 4.51 -11.80 -6.35
C LYS A 30 3.28 -12.32 -5.62
N MET A 31 2.95 -11.72 -4.48
CA MET A 31 1.73 -12.04 -3.73
C MET A 31 0.46 -11.76 -4.54
N LEU A 32 0.39 -10.62 -5.24
CA LEU A 32 -0.75 -10.25 -6.09
C LEU A 32 -0.88 -11.11 -7.36
N ALA A 33 0.24 -11.54 -7.93
CA ALA A 33 0.28 -12.42 -9.10
C ALA A 33 -0.15 -13.86 -8.78
N GLY A 34 -0.24 -14.22 -7.48
CA GLY A 34 -0.55 -15.57 -7.05
C GLY A 34 0.66 -16.51 -7.07
N ASP A 35 1.89 -15.96 -7.08
CA ASP A 35 3.13 -16.75 -7.08
C ASP A 35 3.37 -17.46 -5.75
N TYR A 36 2.68 -17.03 -4.68
CA TYR A 36 2.67 -17.70 -3.38
C TYR A 36 1.28 -18.26 -3.07
N SER A 37 1.25 -19.48 -2.55
CA SER A 37 0.09 -20.04 -1.88
C SER A 37 -0.18 -19.35 -0.53
N LEU A 38 -1.40 -19.51 -0.01
CA LEU A 38 -1.76 -18.98 1.30
C LEU A 38 -0.89 -19.58 2.43
N ASP A 39 -0.50 -20.85 2.31
CA ASP A 39 0.36 -21.52 3.31
C ASP A 39 1.77 -20.93 3.33
N GLU A 40 2.34 -20.63 2.17
CA GLU A 40 3.66 -19.98 2.08
C GLU A 40 3.63 -18.56 2.67
N ILE A 41 2.55 -17.81 2.44
CA ILE A 41 2.37 -16.47 3.02
C ILE A 41 2.28 -16.57 4.55
N ALA A 42 1.48 -17.50 5.08
CA ALA A 42 1.31 -17.69 6.53
C ALA A 42 2.63 -18.12 7.21
N ALA A 43 3.39 -19.01 6.57
CA ALA A 43 4.69 -19.44 7.07
C ALA A 43 5.68 -18.28 7.14
N LYS A 44 5.74 -17.42 6.09
CA LYS A 44 6.60 -16.23 6.06
C LYS A 44 6.28 -15.27 7.20
N VAL A 45 5.00 -14.94 7.43
CA VAL A 45 4.57 -14.02 8.50
C VAL A 45 5.01 -14.54 9.87
N THR A 46 4.81 -15.83 10.13
CA THR A 46 5.19 -16.46 11.39
C THR A 46 6.71 -16.49 11.58
N ALA A 47 7.46 -16.93 10.56
CA ALA A 47 8.90 -17.08 10.64
C ALA A 47 9.64 -15.75 10.83
N ALA A 48 9.14 -14.69 10.20
CA ALA A 48 9.69 -13.34 10.31
C ALA A 48 9.08 -12.52 11.45
N ALA A 49 8.13 -13.09 12.21
CA ALA A 49 7.39 -12.40 13.28
C ALA A 49 6.88 -11.01 12.84
N LEU A 50 6.25 -10.94 11.66
CA LEU A 50 5.82 -9.67 11.08
C LEU A 50 4.65 -9.08 11.88
N ASP A 51 4.84 -7.85 12.39
CA ASP A 51 3.83 -7.07 13.11
C ASP A 51 3.67 -5.66 12.48
N PRO A 52 3.07 -5.56 11.27
CA PRO A 52 2.95 -4.29 10.57
C PRO A 52 1.99 -3.33 11.29
N GLN A 53 2.47 -2.11 11.52
CA GLN A 53 1.68 -1.07 12.19
C GLN A 53 0.85 -0.25 11.20
N PRO A 54 -0.38 0.15 11.57
CA PRO A 54 -1.22 0.96 10.70
C PRO A 54 -0.60 2.35 10.47
N ARG A 55 -0.75 2.86 9.24
CA ARG A 55 -0.37 4.24 8.87
C ARG A 55 -1.60 5.15 8.89
N SER A 56 -1.47 6.38 9.42
CA SER A 56 -2.55 7.39 9.44
C SER A 56 -3.12 7.68 8.06
N GLY A 57 -4.43 7.92 7.98
CA GLY A 57 -5.15 8.28 6.76
C GLY A 57 -5.11 9.76 6.39
N LYS A 58 -4.62 10.63 7.30
CA LYS A 58 -4.54 12.09 7.08
C LYS A 58 -5.88 12.74 6.69
N GLN A 59 -7.01 12.30 7.26
CA GLN A 59 -8.34 12.78 6.87
C GLN A 59 -8.59 14.24 7.27
N GLU A 60 -8.02 14.66 8.39
CA GLU A 60 -8.18 15.99 8.97
C GLU A 60 -7.15 17.01 8.48
N LEU A 61 -6.17 16.56 7.68
CA LEU A 61 -5.10 17.40 7.11
C LEU A 61 -5.55 18.19 5.88
#